data_AF-A0A022PQ78-F1
#
_entry.id   AF-A0A022PQ78-F1
#
_cell.length_a   1.000
_cell.length_b   1.000
_cell.length_c   1.000
_cell.angle_alpha   90.00
_cell.angle_beta   90.00
_cell.angle_gamma   90.00
#
_symmetry.space_group_name_H-M   'P 1'
#
loop_
_entity.id
_entity.type
_entity.pdbx_description
1 polymer ?
#
loop_
_entity_poly.entity_id
_entity_poly.type
_entity_poly.pdbx_seq_one_letter_code
_entity_poly.pdbx_strand_id
1 'polypeptide(L)'
;RKERQEIFQSLDGDCDGKVNLAEYKSLVLRAYTHESLFNCLDENSDGSLDFEEVLVLHYMQKCGMRICDGSCHGWLLGPYFSCTICEKNYPKTYDLCCTCYSGGKFKHDHPTTSFLDDRSILRQL
;
A
#
# COMPACT_ATOMS: atom_id res chain seq x y z
N ARG A 1 -9.78 -3.39 16.70
CA ARG A 1 -9.05 -4.58 17.18
C ARG A 1 -9.79 -5.86 16.80
N LYS A 2 -11.10 -5.97 17.08
CA LYS A 2 -11.95 -7.12 16.69
C LYS A 2 -12.08 -7.31 15.16
N GLU A 3 -12.46 -6.25 14.45
CA GLU A 3 -12.56 -6.23 12.97
C GLU A 3 -11.28 -6.70 12.27
N ARG A 4 -10.11 -6.20 12.72
CA ARG A 4 -8.80 -6.60 12.20
C ARG A 4 -8.51 -8.10 12.36
N GLN A 5 -8.95 -8.67 13.47
CA GLN A 5 -8.76 -10.09 13.76
C GLN A 5 -9.74 -10.97 12.98
N GLU A 6 -10.97 -10.50 12.78
CA GLU A 6 -11.97 -11.14 11.91
C GLU A 6 -11.49 -11.19 10.46
N ILE A 7 -10.84 -10.13 9.96
CA ILE A 7 -10.25 -10.11 8.61
C ILE A 7 -9.11 -11.12 8.49
N PHE A 8 -8.17 -11.13 9.43
CA PHE A 8 -7.08 -12.09 9.42
C PHE A 8 -7.60 -13.53 9.45
N GLN A 9 -8.51 -13.83 10.37
CA GLN A 9 -9.17 -15.15 10.48
C GLN A 9 -10.00 -15.52 9.26
N SER A 10 -10.51 -14.53 8.52
CA SER A 10 -11.21 -14.83 7.28
C SER A 10 -10.25 -15.34 6.22
N LEU A 11 -9.00 -14.85 6.20
CA LEU A 11 -7.95 -15.20 5.24
C LEU A 11 -7.18 -16.47 5.64
N ASP A 12 -6.86 -16.63 6.92
CA ASP A 12 -6.18 -17.79 7.52
C ASP A 12 -7.16 -18.99 7.59
N GLY A 13 -7.27 -19.71 6.48
CA GLY A 13 -8.31 -20.71 6.26
C GLY A 13 -8.04 -22.03 6.97
N ASP A 14 -6.77 -22.37 7.17
CA ASP A 14 -6.34 -23.57 7.89
C ASP A 14 -5.97 -23.31 9.36
N CYS A 15 -6.01 -22.05 9.81
CA CYS A 15 -5.76 -21.61 11.17
C CYS A 15 -4.32 -21.87 11.64
N ASP A 16 -3.35 -21.87 10.73
CA ASP A 16 -1.93 -22.02 11.05
C ASP A 16 -1.29 -20.72 11.61
N GLY A 17 -2.05 -19.63 11.60
CA GLY A 17 -1.62 -18.32 12.11
C GLY A 17 -0.86 -17.49 11.08
N LYS A 18 -0.90 -17.88 9.80
CA LYS A 18 -0.33 -17.18 8.66
C LYS A 18 -1.32 -17.20 7.49
N VAL A 19 -1.04 -16.43 6.45
CA VAL A 19 -1.83 -16.44 5.21
C VAL A 19 -0.90 -16.72 4.05
N ASN A 20 -1.00 -17.91 3.46
CA ASN A 20 -0.20 -18.26 2.30
C ASN A 20 -0.78 -17.65 0.99
N LEU A 21 -0.03 -17.77 -0.11
CA LEU A 21 -0.44 -17.18 -1.39
C LEU A 21 -1.79 -17.74 -1.93
N ALA A 22 -2.11 -19.00 -1.66
CA ALA A 22 -3.35 -19.61 -2.12
C ALA A 22 -4.56 -19.05 -1.34
N GLU A 23 -4.42 -18.98 -0.02
CA GLU A 23 -5.40 -18.36 0.87
C GLU A 23 -5.63 -16.89 0.51
N TYR A 24 -4.55 -16.13 0.37
CA TYR A 24 -4.57 -14.75 -0.10
C TYR A 24 -5.38 -14.60 -1.40
N LYS A 25 -5.05 -15.36 -2.44
CA LYS A 25 -5.73 -15.26 -3.75
C LYS A 25 -7.20 -15.67 -3.70
N SER A 26 -7.60 -16.50 -2.74
CA SER A 26 -8.96 -17.04 -2.67
C SER A 26 -9.99 -16.02 -2.18
N LEU A 27 -9.57 -15.07 -1.35
CA LEU A 27 -10.48 -14.20 -0.60
C LEU A 27 -10.22 -12.70 -0.84
N VAL A 28 -9.02 -12.36 -1.32
CA VAL A 28 -8.68 -10.99 -1.66
C VAL A 28 -9.37 -10.58 -2.96
N LEU A 29 -9.87 -9.34 -3.02
CA LEU A 29 -10.45 -8.76 -4.23
C LEU A 29 -9.47 -8.90 -5.41
N ARG A 30 -9.95 -9.31 -6.59
CA ARG A 30 -9.11 -9.59 -7.78
C ARG A 30 -8.13 -8.45 -8.15
N ALA A 31 -8.47 -7.20 -7.85
CA ALA A 31 -7.59 -6.05 -8.09
C ALA A 31 -6.32 -6.05 -7.22
N TYR A 32 -6.32 -6.81 -6.13
CA TYR A 32 -5.23 -6.93 -5.18
C TYR A 32 -4.56 -8.30 -5.25
N THR A 33 -5.01 -9.27 -6.06
CA THR A 33 -4.42 -10.62 -6.11
C THR A 33 -3.08 -10.71 -6.87
N HIS A 34 -2.40 -9.59 -7.09
CA HIS A 34 -1.11 -9.55 -7.79
C HIS A 34 -0.03 -10.22 -6.93
N GLU A 35 0.70 -11.20 -7.47
CA GLU A 35 1.81 -11.84 -6.76
C GLU A 35 2.90 -10.83 -6.36
N SER A 36 3.15 -9.82 -7.20
CA SER A 36 4.05 -8.73 -6.86
C SER A 36 3.60 -7.92 -5.65
N LEU A 37 2.29 -7.86 -5.37
CA LEU A 37 1.77 -7.21 -4.17
C LEU A 37 1.94 -8.11 -2.96
N PHE A 38 1.63 -9.41 -3.08
CA PHE A 38 1.89 -10.39 -2.03
C PHE A 38 3.36 -10.37 -1.59
N ASN A 39 4.30 -10.47 -2.53
CA ASN A 39 5.73 -10.42 -2.24
C ASN A 39 6.19 -9.07 -1.67
N CYS A 40 5.44 -8.00 -1.91
CA CYS A 40 5.74 -6.70 -1.34
C CYS A 40 5.23 -6.60 0.11
N LEU A 41 4.10 -7.25 0.40
CA LEU A 41 3.49 -7.31 1.73
C LEU A 41 4.25 -8.26 2.66
N ASP A 42 4.80 -9.36 2.13
CA ASP A 42 5.70 -10.30 2.81
C ASP A 42 7.07 -9.63 3.07
N GLU A 43 7.09 -8.73 4.05
CA GLU A 43 8.25 -7.89 4.40
C GLU A 43 9.38 -8.75 4.96
N ASN A 44 9.04 -9.81 5.69
CA ASN A 44 10.00 -10.74 6.26
C ASN A 44 10.48 -11.81 5.25
N SER A 45 9.82 -11.92 4.09
CA SER A 45 10.12 -12.87 3.00
C SER A 45 10.07 -14.34 3.43
N ASP A 46 9.14 -14.70 4.32
CA ASP A 46 8.95 -16.07 4.79
C ASP A 46 7.99 -16.90 3.91
N GLY A 47 7.39 -16.28 2.89
CA GLY A 47 6.47 -16.90 1.93
C GLY A 47 5.01 -16.86 2.37
N SER A 48 4.70 -16.15 3.45
CA SER A 48 3.37 -16.05 4.07
C SER A 48 3.17 -14.64 4.60
N LEU A 49 1.91 -14.23 4.77
CA LEU A 49 1.59 -12.96 5.44
C LEU A 49 1.23 -13.22 6.90
N ASP A 50 1.92 -12.56 7.81
CA ASP A 50 1.55 -12.51 9.21
C ASP A 50 0.40 -11.53 9.49
N PHE A 51 0.01 -11.41 10.75
CA PHE A 51 -1.10 -10.55 11.14
C PHE A 51 -0.86 -9.09 10.74
N GLU A 52 0.32 -8.56 11.01
CA GLU A 52 0.72 -7.19 10.71
C GLU A 52 0.75 -6.91 9.20
N GLU A 53 1.27 -7.84 8.40
CA GLU A 53 1.34 -7.73 6.94
C GLU A 53 -0.07 -7.75 6.30
N VAL A 54 -0.99 -8.56 6.84
CA VAL A 54 -2.41 -8.54 6.45
C VAL A 54 -3.09 -7.20 6.82
N LEU A 55 -2.68 -6.53 7.91
CA LEU A 55 -3.22 -5.21 8.23
C LEU A 55 -2.83 -4.15 7.19
N VAL A 56 -1.63 -4.25 6.63
CA VAL A 56 -1.18 -3.37 5.54
C VAL A 56 -2.09 -3.57 4.33
N LEU A 57 -2.34 -4.81 3.92
CA LEU A 57 -3.30 -5.14 2.85
C LEU A 57 -4.69 -4.55 3.12
N HIS A 58 -5.21 -4.73 4.34
CA HIS A 58 -6.52 -4.20 4.71
C HIS A 58 -6.57 -2.67 4.61
N TYR A 59 -5.51 -1.98 5.06
CA TYR A 59 -5.42 -0.53 4.94
C TYR A 59 -5.39 -0.08 3.48
N MET A 60 -4.63 -0.77 2.62
CA MET A 60 -4.61 -0.51 1.18
C MET A 60 -5.98 -0.70 0.53
N GLN A 61 -6.72 -1.75 0.87
CA GLN A 61 -8.08 -1.97 0.35
C GLN A 61 -9.04 -0.84 0.76
N LYS A 62 -8.85 -0.26 1.94
CA LYS A 62 -9.69 0.81 2.47
C LYS A 62 -9.35 2.18 1.89
N CYS A 63 -8.07 2.50 1.76
CA CYS A 63 -7.58 3.82 1.32
C CYS A 63 -7.29 3.88 -0.18
N GLY A 64 -7.29 2.74 -0.87
CA GLY A 64 -6.97 2.61 -2.28
C GLY A 64 -5.51 2.23 -2.50
N MET A 65 -5.29 1.35 -3.47
CA MET A 65 -3.96 0.94 -3.91
C MET A 65 -3.26 2.08 -4.66
N ARG A 66 -2.06 2.46 -4.19
CA ARG A 66 -1.21 3.48 -4.83
C ARG A 66 0.12 2.86 -5.28
N ILE A 67 0.65 3.37 -6.37
CA ILE A 67 1.95 2.98 -6.94
C ILE A 67 2.82 4.23 -6.97
N CYS A 68 4.11 4.08 -6.76
CA CYS A 68 5.08 5.16 -6.91
C CYS A 68 5.17 5.62 -8.37
N ASP A 69 4.92 6.90 -8.63
CA ASP A 69 5.12 7.55 -9.94
C ASP A 69 6.60 7.88 -10.22
N GLY A 70 7.47 7.65 -9.24
CA GLY A 70 8.92 7.75 -9.38
C GLY A 70 9.52 6.55 -10.12
N SER A 71 10.84 6.49 -10.18
CA SER A 71 11.55 5.50 -11.00
C SER A 71 11.36 4.04 -10.58
N CYS A 72 10.88 3.77 -9.35
CA CYS A 72 10.76 2.39 -8.87
C CYS A 72 9.45 1.70 -9.29
N HIS A 73 8.39 2.47 -9.58
CA HIS A 73 7.05 1.93 -9.90
C HIS A 73 6.55 0.84 -8.92
N GLY A 74 6.99 0.92 -7.66
CA GLY A 74 6.64 -0.04 -6.62
C GLY A 74 5.37 0.34 -5.86
N TRP A 75 4.77 -0.65 -5.19
CA TRP A 75 3.61 -0.45 -4.32
C TRP A 75 3.95 0.45 -3.13
N LEU A 76 3.05 1.39 -2.82
CA LEU A 76 3.20 2.29 -1.67
C LEU A 76 2.54 1.65 -0.43
N LEU A 77 3.29 0.79 0.26
CA LEU A 77 2.83 0.09 1.46
C LEU A 77 3.03 0.89 2.75
N GLY A 78 4.05 1.74 2.78
CA GLY A 78 4.39 2.60 3.91
C GLY A 78 4.07 4.07 3.63
N PRO A 79 4.56 4.98 4.49
CA PRO A 79 4.42 6.42 4.28
C PRO A 79 4.90 6.84 2.90
N TYR A 80 4.16 7.74 2.28
CA TYR A 80 4.45 8.24 0.94
C TYR A 80 4.19 9.74 0.85
N PHE A 81 4.71 10.37 -0.19
CA PHE A 81 4.51 11.78 -0.46
C PHE A 81 3.60 11.93 -1.67
N SER A 82 2.57 12.75 -1.56
CA SER A 82 1.69 13.06 -2.70
C SER A 82 1.74 14.53 -3.03
N CYS A 83 1.67 14.83 -4.33
CA CYS A 83 1.50 16.19 -4.79
C CYS A 83 0.08 16.68 -4.45
N THR A 84 -0.01 17.64 -3.53
CA THR A 84 -1.28 18.24 -3.09
C THR A 84 -2.07 18.93 -4.21
N ILE A 85 -1.39 19.33 -5.30
CA ILE A 85 -2.04 19.90 -6.48
C ILE A 85 -2.69 18.78 -7.31
N CYS A 86 -2.00 17.67 -7.53
CA CYS A 86 -2.54 16.51 -8.24
C CYS A 86 -3.63 15.79 -7.44
N GLU A 87 -3.54 15.77 -6.11
CA GLU A 87 -4.54 15.12 -5.25
C GLU A 87 -5.96 15.67 -5.50
N LYS A 88 -6.09 16.96 -5.83
CA LYS A 88 -7.36 17.59 -6.20
C LYS A 88 -8.02 16.99 -7.46
N ASN A 89 -7.26 16.27 -8.27
CA ASN A 89 -7.70 15.64 -9.51
C ASN A 89 -7.87 14.12 -9.37
N TYR A 90 -8.08 13.62 -8.14
CA TYR A 90 -8.33 12.20 -7.89
C TYR A 90 -9.31 11.59 -8.92
N PRO A 91 -9.00 10.43 -9.52
CA PRO A 91 -7.93 9.50 -9.15
C PRO A 91 -6.56 9.78 -9.78
N LYS A 92 -6.37 10.88 -10.51
CA LYS A 92 -5.09 11.23 -11.14
C LYS A 92 -4.17 11.97 -10.16
N THR A 93 -3.59 11.21 -9.23
CA THR A 93 -2.64 11.69 -8.23
C THR A 93 -1.19 11.59 -8.74
N TYR A 94 -0.24 12.04 -7.92
CA TYR A 94 1.19 11.82 -8.19
C TYR A 94 1.88 11.52 -6.87
N ASP A 95 2.19 10.25 -6.66
CA ASP A 95 2.53 9.66 -5.37
C ASP A 95 3.95 9.07 -5.41
N LEU A 96 4.75 9.32 -4.38
CA LEU A 96 6.16 8.96 -4.33
C LEU A 96 6.50 8.25 -3.02
N CYS A 97 7.21 7.13 -3.11
CA CYS A 97 7.82 6.53 -1.92
C CYS A 97 8.92 7.43 -1.34
N CYS A 98 9.22 7.26 -0.06
CA CYS A 98 10.28 8.02 0.63
C CYS A 98 11.62 8.00 -0.12
N THR A 99 11.99 6.88 -0.73
CA THR A 99 13.25 6.73 -1.47
C THR A 99 13.26 7.50 -2.78
N CYS A 100 12.16 7.52 -3.53
CA CYS A 100 12.08 8.27 -4.78
C CYS A 100 12.00 9.77 -4.50
N TYR A 101 11.25 10.18 -3.47
CA TYR A 101 11.15 11.58 -3.06
C TYR A 101 12.50 12.13 -2.59
N SER A 102 13.10 11.51 -1.57
CA SER A 102 14.38 11.97 -1.00
C SER A 102 15.54 11.90 -2.00
N GLY A 103 15.53 10.92 -2.90
CA GLY A 103 16.53 10.76 -3.95
C GLY A 103 16.29 11.60 -5.20
N GLY A 104 15.20 12.36 -5.30
CA GLY A 104 14.85 13.14 -6.49
C GLY A 104 14.63 12.27 -7.74
N LYS A 105 14.21 11.00 -7.57
CA LYS A 105 14.08 10.01 -8.66
C LYS A 105 12.71 10.08 -9.33
N PHE A 106 12.29 11.27 -9.74
CA PHE A 106 11.00 11.51 -10.38
C PHE A 106 11.07 12.73 -11.29
N LYS A 107 10.11 12.85 -12.21
CA LYS A 107 9.95 14.02 -13.08
C LYS A 107 8.51 14.47 -12.99
N HIS A 108 8.32 15.64 -12.38
CA HIS A 108 7.00 16.20 -12.12
C HIS A 108 7.03 17.72 -12.28
N ASP A 109 5.96 18.29 -12.85
CA ASP A 109 5.93 19.70 -13.24
C ASP A 109 5.70 20.65 -12.06
N HIS A 110 5.12 20.15 -10.96
CA HIS A 110 4.93 20.94 -9.74
C HIS A 110 6.18 20.92 -8.84
N PRO A 111 6.44 22.01 -8.09
CA PRO A 111 7.61 22.09 -7.22
C PRO A 111 7.54 21.07 -6.08
N THR A 112 8.71 20.69 -5.55
CA THR A 112 8.83 19.74 -4.43
C THR A 112 8.12 20.19 -3.16
N THR A 113 7.91 21.50 -2.99
CA THR A 113 7.12 22.10 -1.88
C THR A 113 5.63 21.82 -1.97
N SER A 114 5.12 21.37 -3.12
CA SER A 114 3.73 20.96 -3.28
C SER A 114 3.48 19.52 -2.80
N PHE A 115 4.51 18.79 -2.40
CA PHE A 115 4.39 17.45 -1.85
C PHE A 115 4.26 17.48 -0.34
N LEU A 116 3.31 16.70 0.18
CA LEU A 116 3.15 16.43 1.60
C LEU A 116 3.12 14.93 1.84
N ASP A 117 3.53 14.51 3.03
CA ASP A 117 3.34 13.11 3.43
C ASP A 117 1.85 12.78 3.57
N ASP A 118 1.51 11.52 3.33
CA ASP A 118 0.14 10.99 3.34
C ASP A 118 -0.61 11.33 4.63
N ARG A 119 0.07 11.33 5.78
CA ARG A 119 -0.54 11.65 7.08
C ARG A 119 -0.87 13.13 7.21
N SER A 120 -0.04 14.00 6.64
CA SER A 120 -0.30 15.45 6.59
C SER A 120 -1.47 15.79 5.66
N ILE A 121 -1.69 15.00 4.60
CA ILE A 121 -2.82 15.15 3.68
C ILE A 121 -4.12 14.73 4.35
N LEU A 122 -4.14 13.58 5.03
CA LEU A 122 -5.31 13.07 5.75
C LEU A 122 -5.78 14.01 6.87
N ARG A 123 -4.92 14.89 7.39
CA ARG A 123 -5.27 15.89 8.41
C ARG A 123 -5.85 17.18 7.84
N GLN A 124 -5.83 17.36 6.51
CA GLN A 124 -6.36 18.53 5.82
C GLN A 124 -7.71 18.28 5.14
N LEU A 125 -8.19 17.03 5.17
CA LEU A 125 -9.54 16.60 4.80
C LEU A 125 -10.44 16.55 6.05
#